data_AF-A0A5C9T0V7-F1
#
_entry.id   AF-A0A5C9T0V7-F1
#
_cell.length_a   1.000
_cell.length_b   1.000
_cell.length_c   1.000
_cell.angle_alpha   90.00
_cell.angle_beta   90.00
_cell.angle_gamma   90.00
#
_symmetry.space_group_name_H-M   'P 1'
#
loop_
_entity.id
_entity.type
_entity.pdbx_description
1 polymer ?
#
loop_
_entity_poly.entity_id
_entity_poly.type
_entity_poly.pdbx_seq_one_letter_code
_entity_poly.pdbx_strand_id
1 'polypeptide(L)'
;MDLKKQLLKLLDDDQIQAKLCLIINSKPIATNQESLSETSCNCSSNIESLASQEFNTMQVQFDASEQRIGQLVSENQQLNQLIEKIKKLLSFSQDADLYLPDTISQLQQQLQAKEVEINQLNQVVDSQKAQLQERKQDSSKRDEKLVWYQMHFEDDLTIFNLYQELSEQTRTSLNGIFKDRSIQGIVACGIQEKNISNFWDYAKSEVINGANPDLGKINRLFELLFKRFKLAYPMFALQAVKVGDNFDTQLHIKHNSSVKMSGPISSIRLIGYVNTKTEKVIKPSVIVI
;
A
#
# COMPACT_ATOMS: atom_id res chain seq x y z
N MET A 1 -84.77 -60.44 -48.73
CA MET A 1 -83.41 -59.86 -48.76
C MET A 1 -82.77 -60.13 -47.41
N ASP A 2 -81.57 -60.69 -47.42
CA ASP A 2 -81.00 -61.46 -46.31
C ASP A 2 -80.16 -60.58 -45.37
N LEU A 3 -80.76 -60.16 -44.25
CA LEU A 3 -80.15 -59.34 -43.19
C LEU A 3 -78.77 -59.88 -42.71
N LYS A 4 -78.56 -61.19 -42.87
CA LYS A 4 -77.38 -61.92 -42.39
C LYS A 4 -76.11 -61.59 -43.18
N LYS A 5 -76.22 -61.39 -44.49
CA LYS A 5 -75.08 -61.02 -45.35
C LYS A 5 -74.63 -59.56 -45.18
N GLN A 6 -75.53 -58.69 -44.71
CA GLN A 6 -75.19 -57.30 -44.41
C GLN A 6 -74.49 -57.16 -43.06
N LEU A 7 -74.84 -57.97 -42.06
CA LEU A 7 -74.21 -57.92 -40.74
C LEU A 7 -72.73 -58.35 -40.77
N LEU A 8 -72.38 -59.34 -41.59
CA LEU A 8 -70.97 -59.76 -41.78
C LEU A 8 -70.11 -58.68 -42.44
N LYS A 9 -70.67 -57.86 -43.35
CA LYS A 9 -69.94 -56.79 -44.03
C LYS A 9 -69.63 -55.56 -43.15
N LEU A 10 -70.25 -55.47 -41.97
CA LEU A 10 -70.09 -54.35 -41.02
C LEU A 10 -69.11 -54.65 -39.88
N LEU A 11 -68.52 -55.85 -39.84
CA LEU A 11 -67.45 -56.19 -38.90
C LEU A 11 -66.08 -55.99 -39.57
N ASP A 12 -65.25 -55.11 -39.00
CA ASP A 12 -63.88 -54.80 -39.43
C ASP A 12 -62.81 -55.78 -38.87
N ASP A 13 -63.21 -56.84 -38.16
CA ASP A 13 -62.30 -57.84 -37.58
C ASP A 13 -62.42 -59.21 -38.29
N ASP A 14 -61.37 -59.56 -39.03
CA ASP A 14 -61.27 -60.79 -39.83
C ASP A 14 -61.30 -62.07 -38.98
N GLN A 15 -60.82 -62.04 -37.73
CA GLN A 15 -60.81 -63.23 -36.87
C GLN A 15 -62.21 -63.55 -36.32
N ILE A 16 -63.03 -62.53 -36.09
CA ILE A 16 -64.41 -62.71 -35.61
C ILE A 16 -65.32 -63.19 -36.75
N GLN A 17 -65.11 -62.72 -37.99
CA GLN A 17 -65.82 -63.24 -39.17
C GLN A 17 -65.57 -64.75 -39.38
N ALA A 18 -64.32 -65.21 -39.21
CA ALA A 18 -63.95 -66.61 -39.41
C ALA A 18 -64.65 -67.55 -38.42
N LYS A 19 -64.76 -67.16 -37.14
CA LYS A 19 -65.45 -67.97 -36.12
C LYS A 19 -66.97 -68.02 -36.33
N LEU A 20 -67.60 -66.94 -36.78
CA LEU A 20 -69.03 -66.91 -37.09
C LEU A 20 -69.39 -67.78 -38.32
N CYS A 21 -68.54 -67.80 -39.35
CA CYS A 21 -68.71 -68.68 -40.51
C CYS A 21 -68.68 -70.17 -40.16
N LEU A 22 -67.88 -70.57 -39.15
CA LEU A 22 -67.82 -71.97 -38.69
C LEU A 22 -69.08 -72.40 -37.93
N ILE A 23 -69.70 -71.49 -37.18
CA ILE A 23 -70.94 -71.77 -36.43
C ILE A 23 -72.17 -71.77 -37.36
N ILE A 24 -72.17 -70.92 -38.39
CA ILE A 24 -73.31 -70.75 -39.31
C ILE A 24 -73.42 -71.91 -40.33
N ASN A 25 -72.31 -72.61 -40.63
CA ASN A 25 -72.24 -73.63 -41.68
C ASN A 25 -72.35 -75.09 -41.21
N SER A 26 -72.41 -75.36 -39.90
CA SER A 26 -72.72 -76.71 -39.40
C SER A 26 -74.24 -76.90 -39.29
N LYS A 27 -74.85 -77.61 -40.25
CA LYS A 27 -76.27 -78.02 -40.20
C LYS A 27 -76.46 -79.42 -39.60
N PRO A 28 -77.65 -79.70 -39.02
CA PRO A 28 -77.88 -80.72 -38.00
C PRO A 28 -78.36 -82.05 -38.57
N ILE A 29 -78.15 -83.16 -37.85
CA ILE A 29 -78.93 -84.40 -38.05
C ILE A 29 -79.45 -84.88 -36.69
N ALA A 30 -80.73 -85.25 -36.72
CA ALA A 30 -81.63 -85.51 -35.61
C ALA A 30 -81.56 -86.96 -35.05
N THR A 31 -81.86 -87.03 -33.76
CA THR A 31 -82.55 -88.05 -32.93
C THR A 31 -83.32 -89.19 -33.62
N ASN A 32 -83.06 -90.46 -33.26
CA ASN A 32 -83.81 -91.27 -32.25
C ASN A 32 -83.46 -92.79 -32.27
N GLN A 33 -83.43 -93.39 -31.06
CA GLN A 33 -83.82 -94.75 -30.58
C GLN A 33 -83.78 -95.96 -31.55
N GLU A 34 -83.47 -97.20 -31.21
CA GLU A 34 -83.25 -98.00 -29.99
C GLU A 34 -82.73 -99.35 -30.50
N SER A 35 -81.79 -100.03 -29.82
CA SER A 35 -81.79 -101.50 -29.69
C SER A 35 -80.64 -102.00 -28.82
N LEU A 36 -81.02 -102.76 -27.79
CA LEU A 36 -80.17 -103.61 -26.95
C LEU A 36 -79.42 -104.67 -27.76
N SER A 37 -78.16 -104.94 -27.39
CA SER A 37 -77.72 -106.31 -27.11
C SER A 37 -76.39 -106.31 -26.36
N GLU A 38 -76.34 -107.17 -25.34
CA GLU A 38 -75.23 -107.38 -24.43
C GLU A 38 -74.01 -107.97 -25.16
N THR A 39 -72.82 -107.44 -24.90
CA THR A 39 -71.62 -108.29 -24.74
C THR A 39 -70.59 -107.60 -23.86
N SER A 40 -70.40 -108.19 -22.68
CA SER A 40 -69.35 -107.97 -21.68
C SER A 40 -67.94 -107.79 -22.27
N CYS A 41 -67.16 -106.77 -21.84
CA CYS A 41 -66.05 -106.96 -20.88
C CYS A 41 -65.22 -105.66 -20.62
N ASN A 42 -64.99 -105.37 -19.32
CA ASN A 42 -63.90 -104.62 -18.65
C ASN A 42 -63.13 -103.47 -19.36
N CYS A 43 -63.28 -102.23 -18.86
CA CYS A 43 -62.25 -101.17 -18.80
C CYS A 43 -62.67 -99.99 -17.89
N SER A 44 -62.78 -100.18 -16.57
CA SER A 44 -63.18 -99.13 -15.60
C SER A 44 -62.03 -98.43 -14.87
N SER A 45 -60.76 -98.73 -15.17
CA SER A 45 -59.60 -98.22 -14.42
C SER A 45 -58.86 -97.02 -15.04
N ASN A 46 -59.21 -96.57 -16.26
CA ASN A 46 -58.40 -95.56 -16.98
C ASN A 46 -58.98 -94.12 -16.95
N ILE A 47 -60.26 -93.92 -16.64
CA ILE A 47 -60.90 -92.59 -16.74
C ILE A 47 -60.65 -91.73 -15.48
N GLU A 48 -60.65 -92.34 -14.28
CA GLU A 48 -60.34 -91.63 -13.01
C GLU A 48 -58.87 -91.17 -12.93
N SER A 49 -57.93 -91.95 -13.50
CA SER A 49 -56.50 -91.62 -13.52
C SER A 49 -56.18 -90.37 -14.36
N LEU A 50 -56.90 -90.15 -15.47
CA LEU A 50 -56.65 -89.04 -16.40
C LEU A 50 -57.19 -87.70 -15.87
N ALA A 51 -58.39 -87.70 -15.26
CA ALA A 51 -58.98 -86.49 -14.68
C ALA A 51 -58.21 -85.97 -13.46
N SER A 52 -57.71 -86.86 -12.59
CA SER A 52 -56.84 -86.48 -11.48
C SER A 52 -55.48 -85.96 -11.94
N GLN A 53 -54.95 -86.48 -13.05
CA GLN A 53 -53.68 -86.02 -13.63
C GLN A 53 -53.80 -84.62 -14.25
N GLU A 54 -54.89 -84.34 -14.97
CA GLU A 54 -55.16 -83.00 -15.52
C GLU A 54 -55.39 -81.96 -14.42
N PHE A 55 -56.15 -82.31 -13.37
CA PHE A 55 -56.39 -81.42 -12.23
C PHE A 55 -55.09 -81.09 -11.48
N ASN A 56 -54.26 -82.10 -11.20
CA ASN A 56 -52.96 -81.89 -10.56
C ASN A 56 -52.01 -81.04 -11.42
N THR A 57 -52.04 -81.21 -12.75
CA THR A 57 -51.22 -80.40 -13.67
C THR A 57 -51.65 -78.94 -13.68
N MET A 58 -52.97 -78.69 -13.65
CA MET A 58 -53.55 -77.35 -13.63
C MET A 58 -53.30 -76.64 -12.30
N GLN A 59 -53.35 -77.38 -11.17
CA GLN A 59 -53.00 -76.88 -9.85
C GLN A 59 -51.54 -76.42 -9.78
N VAL A 60 -50.61 -77.23 -10.29
CA VAL A 60 -49.17 -76.89 -10.34
C VAL A 60 -48.92 -75.66 -11.21
N GLN A 61 -49.64 -75.50 -12.33
CA GLN A 61 -49.53 -74.30 -13.17
C GLN A 61 -50.11 -73.05 -12.49
N PHE A 62 -51.19 -73.21 -11.74
CA PHE A 62 -51.78 -72.13 -10.95
C PHE A 62 -50.81 -71.64 -9.87
N ASP A 63 -50.25 -72.55 -9.07
CA ASP A 63 -49.28 -72.23 -8.02
C ASP A 63 -48.01 -71.57 -8.60
N ALA A 64 -47.53 -72.05 -9.75
CA ALA A 64 -46.40 -71.45 -10.46
C ALA A 64 -46.72 -70.03 -10.98
N SER A 65 -47.95 -69.80 -11.44
CA SER A 65 -48.40 -68.48 -11.89
C SER A 65 -48.56 -67.51 -10.71
N GLU A 66 -49.06 -67.97 -9.57
CA GLU A 66 -49.21 -67.19 -8.34
C GLU A 66 -47.83 -66.78 -7.79
N GLN A 67 -46.86 -67.71 -7.79
CA GLN A 67 -45.48 -67.42 -7.41
C GLN A 67 -44.83 -66.37 -8.33
N ARG A 68 -45.11 -66.45 -9.64
CA ARG A 68 -44.59 -65.49 -10.62
C ARG A 68 -45.23 -64.11 -10.49
N ILE A 69 -46.52 -64.04 -10.18
CA ILE A 69 -47.21 -62.80 -9.83
C ILE A 69 -46.58 -62.20 -8.57
N GLY A 70 -46.31 -63.00 -7.53
CA GLY A 70 -45.62 -62.55 -6.32
C GLY A 70 -44.24 -61.95 -6.59
N GLN A 71 -43.45 -62.58 -7.48
CA GLN A 71 -42.15 -62.06 -7.92
C GLN A 71 -42.28 -60.72 -8.65
N LEU A 72 -43.20 -60.62 -9.61
CA LEU A 72 -43.43 -59.39 -10.37
C LEU A 72 -43.94 -58.24 -9.49
N VAL A 73 -44.73 -58.53 -8.46
CA VAL A 73 -45.16 -57.54 -7.47
C VAL A 73 -43.96 -57.05 -6.64
N SER A 74 -43.07 -57.96 -6.22
CA SER A 74 -41.85 -57.61 -5.49
C SER A 74 -40.90 -56.76 -6.34
N GLU A 75 -40.68 -57.14 -7.61
CA GLU A 75 -39.86 -56.37 -8.55
C GLU A 75 -40.46 -54.98 -8.82
N ASN A 76 -41.77 -54.87 -8.98
CA ASN A 76 -42.44 -53.57 -9.12
C ASN A 76 -42.29 -52.70 -7.87
N GLN A 77 -42.34 -53.28 -6.67
CA GLN A 77 -42.07 -52.54 -5.44
C GLN A 77 -40.63 -52.02 -5.39
N GLN A 78 -39.66 -52.85 -5.78
CA GLN A 78 -38.25 -52.46 -5.84
C GLN A 78 -38.01 -51.36 -6.89
N LEU A 79 -38.59 -51.50 -8.09
CA LEU A 79 -38.50 -50.48 -9.13
C LEU A 79 -39.14 -49.16 -8.69
N ASN A 80 -40.29 -49.19 -8.03
CA ASN A 80 -40.92 -47.99 -7.50
C ASN A 80 -40.05 -47.32 -6.42
N GLN A 81 -39.41 -48.08 -5.53
CA GLN A 81 -38.45 -47.53 -4.58
C GLN A 81 -37.23 -46.90 -5.27
N LEU A 82 -36.77 -47.50 -6.36
CA LEU A 82 -35.62 -47.01 -7.13
C LEU A 82 -35.98 -45.73 -7.90
N ILE A 83 -37.17 -45.67 -8.48
CA ILE A 83 -37.73 -44.47 -9.11
C ILE A 83 -37.83 -43.33 -8.10
N GLU A 84 -38.33 -43.57 -6.88
CA GLU A 84 -38.43 -42.53 -5.85
C GLU A 84 -37.06 -42.05 -5.37
N LYS A 85 -36.06 -42.94 -5.28
CA LYS A 85 -34.66 -42.55 -4.99
C LYS A 85 -34.08 -41.68 -6.10
N ILE A 86 -34.29 -42.06 -7.36
CA ILE A 86 -33.83 -41.30 -8.54
C ILE A 86 -34.49 -39.92 -8.58
N LYS A 87 -35.80 -39.83 -8.35
CA LYS A 87 -36.51 -38.53 -8.29
C LYS A 87 -35.95 -37.61 -7.23
N LYS A 88 -35.69 -38.11 -6.03
CA LYS A 88 -35.08 -37.31 -4.95
C LYS A 88 -33.68 -36.82 -5.32
N LEU A 89 -32.84 -37.67 -5.90
CA LEU A 89 -31.50 -37.28 -6.36
C LEU A 89 -31.56 -36.22 -7.45
N LEU A 90 -32.48 -36.35 -8.41
CA LEU A 90 -32.70 -35.35 -9.46
C LEU A 90 -33.18 -34.01 -8.90
N SER A 91 -34.11 -34.00 -7.94
CA SER A 91 -34.57 -32.75 -7.33
C SER A 91 -33.43 -32.02 -6.60
N PHE A 92 -32.60 -32.74 -5.83
CA PHE A 92 -31.44 -32.14 -5.17
C PHE A 92 -30.40 -31.59 -6.17
N SER A 93 -30.19 -32.28 -7.29
CA SER A 93 -29.30 -31.81 -8.36
C SER A 93 -29.83 -30.57 -9.06
N GLN A 94 -31.15 -30.52 -9.30
CA GLN A 94 -31.81 -29.43 -10.01
C GLN A 94 -31.85 -28.16 -9.16
N ASP A 95 -32.05 -28.30 -7.85
CA ASP A 95 -31.91 -27.19 -6.91
C ASP A 95 -30.49 -26.63 -6.91
N ALA A 96 -29.46 -27.49 -6.90
CA ALA A 96 -28.06 -27.04 -6.96
C ALA A 96 -27.72 -26.29 -8.26
N ASP A 97 -28.23 -26.76 -9.41
CA ASP A 97 -28.06 -26.10 -10.71
C ASP A 97 -28.73 -24.73 -10.81
N LEU A 98 -29.77 -24.46 -10.00
CA LEU A 98 -30.43 -23.15 -9.97
C LEU A 98 -29.62 -22.10 -9.20
N TYR A 99 -28.94 -22.47 -8.12
CA TYR A 99 -28.24 -21.50 -7.26
C TYR A 99 -26.77 -21.27 -7.64
N LEU A 100 -26.11 -22.25 -8.27
CA LEU A 100 -24.71 -22.13 -8.69
C LEU A 100 -24.44 -20.98 -9.69
N PRO A 101 -25.25 -20.79 -10.75
CA PRO A 101 -25.02 -19.73 -11.74
C PRO A 101 -25.11 -18.33 -11.14
N ASP A 102 -26.08 -18.10 -10.26
CA ASP A 102 -26.25 -16.82 -9.57
C ASP A 102 -25.07 -16.53 -8.64
N THR A 103 -24.57 -17.57 -7.94
CA THR A 103 -23.41 -17.44 -7.06
C THR A 103 -22.13 -17.15 -7.86
N ILE A 104 -21.94 -17.81 -9.00
CA ILE A 104 -20.82 -17.56 -9.91
C ILE A 104 -20.88 -16.13 -10.46
N SER A 105 -22.06 -15.68 -10.87
CA SER A 105 -22.28 -14.32 -11.37
C SER A 105 -21.97 -13.25 -10.31
N GLN A 106 -22.43 -13.47 -9.06
CA GLN A 106 -22.12 -12.58 -7.93
C GLN A 106 -20.63 -12.53 -7.62
N LEU A 107 -19.94 -13.68 -7.61
CA LEU A 107 -18.50 -13.75 -7.38
C LEU A 107 -17.72 -13.05 -8.51
N GLN A 108 -18.14 -13.22 -9.77
CA GLN A 108 -17.54 -12.51 -10.92
C GLN A 108 -17.71 -10.99 -10.80
N GLN A 109 -18.88 -10.50 -10.40
CA GLN A 109 -19.09 -9.08 -10.14
C GLN A 109 -18.20 -8.56 -9.00
N GLN A 110 -18.08 -9.31 -7.90
CA GLN A 110 -17.20 -8.94 -6.79
C GLN A 110 -15.74 -8.90 -7.21
N LEU A 111 -15.29 -9.87 -8.02
CA LEU A 111 -13.92 -9.94 -8.53
C LEU A 111 -13.62 -8.74 -9.43
N GLN A 112 -14.53 -8.41 -10.34
CA GLN A 112 -14.40 -7.25 -11.21
C GLN A 112 -14.40 -5.93 -10.42
N ALA A 113 -15.27 -5.80 -9.40
CA ALA A 113 -15.28 -4.63 -8.53
C ALA A 113 -13.96 -4.47 -7.75
N LYS A 114 -13.41 -5.59 -7.23
CA LYS A 114 -12.12 -5.61 -6.54
C LYS A 114 -10.96 -5.27 -7.47
N GLU A 115 -11.01 -5.72 -8.72
CA GLU A 115 -9.97 -5.41 -9.71
C GLU A 115 -9.97 -3.93 -10.11
N VAL A 116 -11.14 -3.32 -10.23
CA VAL A 116 -11.26 -1.85 -10.40
C VAL A 116 -10.70 -1.11 -9.18
N GLU A 117 -11.02 -1.56 -7.97
CA GLU A 117 -10.51 -0.98 -6.72
C GLU A 117 -8.98 -1.07 -6.65
N ILE A 118 -8.39 -2.22 -6.98
CA ILE A 118 -6.93 -2.42 -7.04
C ILE A 118 -6.29 -1.45 -8.05
N ASN A 119 -6.88 -1.30 -9.23
CA ASN A 119 -6.36 -0.39 -10.25
C ASN A 119 -6.41 1.08 -9.80
N GLN A 120 -7.49 1.49 -9.13
CA GLN A 120 -7.60 2.84 -8.55
C GLN A 120 -6.56 3.06 -7.45
N LEU A 121 -6.40 2.10 -6.54
CA LEU A 121 -5.38 2.15 -5.49
C LEU A 121 -3.97 2.23 -6.07
N ASN A 122 -3.66 1.45 -7.11
CA ASN A 122 -2.36 1.51 -7.77
C ASN A 122 -2.09 2.89 -8.39
N GLN A 123 -3.08 3.49 -9.06
CA GLN A 123 -2.96 4.86 -9.57
C GLN A 123 -2.71 5.89 -8.46
N VAL A 124 -3.40 5.75 -7.32
CA VAL A 124 -3.17 6.61 -6.15
C VAL A 124 -1.76 6.42 -5.62
N VAL A 125 -1.29 5.18 -5.46
CA VAL A 125 0.07 4.87 -5.00
C VAL A 125 1.13 5.48 -5.92
N ASP A 126 0.97 5.35 -7.24
CA ASP A 126 1.90 5.92 -8.21
C ASP A 126 1.92 7.45 -8.15
N SER A 127 0.74 8.07 -8.05
CA SER A 127 0.63 9.53 -7.92
C SER A 127 1.27 10.04 -6.62
N GLN A 128 1.06 9.35 -5.49
CA GLN A 128 1.67 9.70 -4.21
C GLN A 128 3.17 9.50 -4.23
N LYS A 129 3.67 8.44 -4.89
CA LYS A 129 5.10 8.19 -5.05
C LYS A 129 5.76 9.30 -5.87
N ALA A 130 5.12 9.76 -6.95
CA ALA A 130 5.59 10.89 -7.74
C ALA A 130 5.64 12.19 -6.91
N GLN A 131 4.58 12.52 -6.17
CA GLN A 131 4.55 13.69 -5.29
C GLN A 131 5.61 13.61 -4.17
N LEU A 132 5.86 12.43 -3.62
CA LEU A 132 6.86 12.23 -2.59
C LEU A 132 8.27 12.42 -3.15
N GLN A 133 8.52 11.96 -4.38
CA GLN A 133 9.78 12.20 -5.08
C GLN A 133 9.99 13.69 -5.38
N GLU A 134 8.97 14.39 -5.87
CA GLU A 134 9.02 15.84 -6.11
C GLU A 134 9.32 16.62 -4.83
N ARG A 135 8.57 16.35 -3.74
CA ARG A 135 8.82 16.99 -2.43
C ARG A 135 10.22 16.72 -1.90
N LYS A 136 10.75 15.51 -2.09
CA LYS A 136 12.14 15.18 -1.70
C LYS A 136 13.14 16.02 -2.48
N GLN A 137 12.94 16.16 -3.78
CA GLN A 137 13.82 16.98 -4.62
C GLN A 137 13.74 18.46 -4.22
N ASP A 138 12.55 18.97 -3.93
CA ASP A 138 12.38 20.35 -3.46
C ASP A 138 12.93 20.58 -2.05
N SER A 139 12.88 19.58 -1.17
CA SER A 139 13.59 19.62 0.10
C SER A 139 15.10 19.74 -0.14
N SER A 140 15.68 18.87 -0.97
CA SER A 140 17.11 18.89 -1.30
C SER A 140 17.55 20.26 -1.83
N LYS A 141 16.79 20.83 -2.77
CA LYS A 141 17.08 22.18 -3.32
C LYS A 141 17.03 23.27 -2.25
N ARG A 142 16.12 23.16 -1.28
CA ARG A 142 16.02 24.12 -0.16
C ARG A 142 17.19 23.95 0.81
N ASP A 143 17.59 22.72 1.11
CA ASP A 143 18.73 22.42 1.97
C ASP A 143 20.04 22.93 1.34
N GLU A 144 20.22 22.74 0.03
CA GLU A 144 21.35 23.31 -0.72
C GLU A 144 21.38 24.85 -0.64
N LYS A 145 20.22 25.50 -0.81
CA LYS A 145 20.12 26.96 -0.64
C LYS A 145 20.43 27.40 0.78
N LEU A 146 20.02 26.65 1.79
CA LEU A 146 20.27 26.96 3.19
C LEU A 146 21.77 26.88 3.52
N VAL A 147 22.45 25.83 3.06
CA VAL A 147 23.91 25.71 3.15
C VAL A 147 24.59 26.86 2.41
N TRP A 148 24.09 27.23 1.22
CA TRP A 148 24.62 28.37 0.47
C TRP A 148 24.49 29.68 1.28
N TYR A 149 23.33 29.97 1.85
CA TYR A 149 23.15 31.18 2.68
C TYR A 149 24.04 31.18 3.92
N GLN A 150 24.19 30.04 4.59
CA GLN A 150 25.10 29.92 5.72
C GLN A 150 26.53 30.25 5.30
N MET A 151 27.05 29.60 4.27
CA MET A 151 28.43 29.83 3.81
C MET A 151 28.71 31.27 3.38
N HIS A 152 27.72 31.98 2.81
CA HIS A 152 27.94 33.32 2.26
C HIS A 152 27.68 34.44 3.27
N PHE A 153 26.79 34.23 4.25
CA PHE A 153 26.34 35.29 5.16
C PHE A 153 26.61 35.01 6.65
N GLU A 154 27.14 33.84 7.03
CA GLU A 154 27.44 33.51 8.43
C GLU A 154 28.35 34.55 9.11
N ASP A 155 29.41 34.98 8.44
CA ASP A 155 30.32 36.00 8.97
C ASP A 155 29.59 37.33 9.25
N ASP A 156 28.69 37.76 8.34
CA ASP A 156 27.96 39.04 8.47
C ASP A 156 26.89 38.96 9.57
N LEU A 157 26.23 37.81 9.69
CA LEU A 157 25.29 37.52 10.78
C LEU A 157 26.02 37.47 12.13
N THR A 158 27.23 36.89 12.17
CA THR A 158 28.04 36.83 13.39
C THR A 158 28.47 38.22 13.83
N ILE A 159 28.90 39.08 12.90
CA ILE A 159 29.22 40.50 13.16
C ILE A 159 28.01 41.21 13.75
N PHE A 160 26.83 41.05 13.12
CA PHE A 160 25.61 41.68 13.59
C PHE A 160 25.18 41.20 14.98
N ASN A 161 25.20 39.88 15.22
CA ASN A 161 24.83 39.31 16.51
C ASN A 161 25.78 39.79 17.62
N LEU A 162 27.09 39.80 17.37
CA LEU A 162 28.06 40.33 18.33
C LEU A 162 27.79 41.79 18.67
N TYR A 163 27.45 42.61 17.67
CA TYR A 163 27.08 44.00 17.91
C TYR A 163 25.80 44.13 18.74
N GLN A 164 24.80 43.29 18.48
CA GLN A 164 23.53 43.28 19.22
C GLN A 164 23.68 42.77 20.66
N GLU A 165 24.66 41.92 20.93
CA GLU A 165 24.98 41.43 22.28
C GLU A 165 25.80 42.43 23.12
N LEU A 166 26.30 43.52 22.53
CA LEU A 166 26.93 44.60 23.27
C LEU A 166 25.89 45.30 24.17
N SER A 167 26.34 45.76 25.34
CA SER A 167 25.52 46.58 26.22
C SER A 167 25.06 47.87 25.52
N GLU A 168 23.95 48.42 25.99
CA GLU A 168 23.40 49.67 25.45
C GLU A 168 24.38 50.83 25.56
N GLN A 169 25.14 50.89 26.65
CA GLN A 169 26.21 51.87 26.85
C GLN A 169 27.27 51.76 25.75
N THR A 170 27.83 50.57 25.53
CA THR A 170 28.83 50.32 24.49
C THR A 170 28.30 50.66 23.10
N ARG A 171 27.08 50.22 22.75
CA ARG A 171 26.47 50.56 21.45
C ARG A 171 26.27 52.07 21.28
N THR A 172 25.91 52.77 22.34
CA THR A 172 25.72 54.22 22.31
C THR A 172 27.05 54.94 22.05
N SER A 173 28.13 54.52 22.70
CA SER A 173 29.48 55.02 22.44
C SER A 173 29.93 54.76 20.99
N LEU A 174 29.45 53.67 20.38
CA LEU A 174 29.76 53.30 19.01
C LEU A 174 28.89 53.96 17.93
N ASN A 175 27.87 54.74 18.27
CA ASN A 175 27.00 55.44 17.30
C ASN A 175 27.78 56.39 16.36
N GLY A 176 28.91 56.93 16.81
CA GLY A 176 29.78 57.77 15.98
C GLY A 176 30.48 57.02 14.85
N ILE A 177 30.57 55.68 14.96
CA ILE A 177 31.23 54.78 14.02
C ILE A 177 30.17 54.02 13.19
N PHE A 178 29.20 53.41 13.86
CA PHE A 178 28.12 52.66 13.21
C PHE A 178 26.83 53.48 13.21
N LYS A 179 26.60 54.20 12.11
CA LYS A 179 25.44 55.10 11.97
C LYS A 179 24.13 54.36 11.66
N ASP A 180 24.24 53.26 10.93
CA ASP A 180 23.12 52.36 10.63
C ASP A 180 23.33 51.04 11.39
N ARG A 181 22.28 50.62 12.10
CA ARG A 181 22.25 49.42 12.95
C ARG A 181 21.74 48.19 12.20
N SER A 182 21.43 48.30 10.91
CA SER A 182 21.13 47.15 10.06
C SER A 182 22.39 46.29 9.84
N ILE A 183 22.20 45.04 9.42
CA ILE A 183 23.33 44.13 9.06
C ILE A 183 24.21 44.80 7.99
N GLN A 184 23.58 45.32 6.93
CA GLN A 184 24.31 45.98 5.85
C GLN A 184 25.02 47.25 6.35
N GLY A 185 24.36 48.01 7.21
CA GLY A 185 24.88 49.24 7.81
C GLY A 185 26.14 49.01 8.62
N ILE A 186 26.12 48.02 9.53
CA ILE A 186 27.27 47.69 10.39
C ILE A 186 28.45 47.21 9.55
N VAL A 187 28.22 46.30 8.60
CA VAL A 187 29.28 45.78 7.72
C VAL A 187 29.84 46.91 6.85
N ALA A 188 28.98 47.71 6.21
CA ALA A 188 29.40 48.82 5.36
C ALA A 188 30.17 49.90 6.13
N CYS A 189 29.76 50.20 7.36
CA CYS A 189 30.50 51.12 8.22
C CYS A 189 31.84 50.53 8.64
N GLY A 190 31.89 49.24 9.00
CA GLY A 190 33.12 48.58 9.49
C GLY A 190 34.18 48.33 8.43
N ILE A 191 33.84 48.33 7.13
CA ILE A 191 34.83 48.27 6.04
C ILE A 191 35.39 49.63 5.62
N GLN A 192 34.93 50.73 6.20
CA GLN A 192 35.49 52.06 5.88
C GLN A 192 36.77 52.28 6.67
N GLU A 193 37.85 52.69 5.99
CA GLU A 193 39.18 52.90 6.59
C GLU A 193 39.13 53.82 7.82
N LYS A 194 38.38 54.93 7.73
CA LYS A 194 38.19 55.86 8.85
C LYS A 194 37.51 55.19 10.04
N ASN A 195 36.45 54.43 9.80
CA ASN A 195 35.64 53.82 10.86
C ASN A 195 36.37 52.65 11.52
N ILE A 196 37.07 51.80 10.74
CA ILE A 196 37.84 50.69 11.31
C ILE A 196 39.00 51.21 12.16
N SER A 197 39.65 52.30 11.73
CA SER A 197 40.67 53.00 12.53
C SER A 197 40.07 53.56 13.82
N ASN A 198 38.94 54.28 13.73
CA ASN A 198 38.26 54.84 14.90
C ASN A 198 37.78 53.76 15.87
N PHE A 199 37.32 52.63 15.34
CA PHE A 199 36.87 51.51 16.14
C PHE A 199 38.03 50.85 16.88
N TRP A 200 39.19 50.75 16.24
CA TRP A 200 40.41 50.32 16.92
C TRP A 200 40.82 51.29 18.04
N ASP A 201 40.75 52.61 17.80
CA ASP A 201 41.08 53.61 18.83
C ASP A 201 40.12 53.53 20.02
N TYR A 202 38.83 53.29 19.77
CA TYR A 202 37.84 53.01 20.80
C TYR A 202 38.17 51.72 21.57
N ALA A 203 38.41 50.60 20.87
CA ALA A 203 38.78 49.34 21.51
C ALA A 203 40.03 49.51 22.39
N LYS A 204 41.03 50.26 21.92
CA LYS A 204 42.22 50.59 22.70
C LYS A 204 41.88 51.36 23.98
N SER A 205 41.03 52.39 23.92
CA SER A 205 40.66 53.14 25.12
C SER A 205 39.94 52.25 26.13
N GLU A 206 39.03 51.40 25.66
CA GLU A 206 38.31 50.45 26.52
C GLU A 206 39.25 49.41 27.15
N VAL A 207 40.23 48.91 26.39
CA VAL A 207 41.26 47.99 26.90
C VAL A 207 42.07 48.64 28.01
N ILE A 208 42.53 49.88 27.80
CA ILE A 208 43.38 50.61 28.77
C ILE A 208 42.61 50.97 30.04
N ASN A 209 41.32 51.32 29.91
CA ASN A 209 40.45 51.67 31.03
C ASN A 209 39.97 50.43 31.80
N GLY A 210 39.81 49.28 31.13
CA GLY A 210 39.52 47.98 31.75
C GLY A 210 38.14 47.83 32.40
N ALA A 211 37.26 48.83 32.28
CA ALA A 211 35.96 48.86 32.96
C ALA A 211 34.80 48.31 32.12
N ASN A 212 35.01 48.09 30.82
CA ASN A 212 33.94 47.68 29.91
C ASN A 212 33.75 46.15 29.92
N PRO A 213 32.58 45.64 30.34
CA PRO A 213 32.32 44.20 30.37
C PRO A 213 32.26 43.57 28.98
N ASP A 214 32.07 44.36 27.91
CA ASP A 214 31.96 43.89 26.53
C ASP A 214 33.31 43.80 25.81
N LEU A 215 34.43 44.03 26.50
CA LEU A 215 35.76 44.13 25.87
C LEU A 215 36.10 42.94 24.96
N GLY A 216 35.78 41.73 25.40
CA GLY A 216 35.98 40.51 24.59
C GLY A 216 35.18 40.53 23.29
N LYS A 217 33.92 40.98 23.35
CA LYS A 217 33.05 41.11 22.17
C LYS A 217 33.52 42.22 21.24
N ILE A 218 33.96 43.36 21.79
CA ILE A 218 34.52 44.49 21.03
C ILE A 218 35.74 44.05 20.22
N ASN A 219 36.69 43.37 20.88
CA ASN A 219 37.89 42.85 20.21
C ASN A 219 37.54 41.84 19.12
N ARG A 220 36.61 40.92 19.42
CA ARG A 220 36.17 39.93 18.43
C ARG A 220 35.46 40.57 17.24
N LEU A 221 34.62 41.57 17.50
CA LEU A 221 33.95 42.35 16.47
C LEU A 221 34.96 43.08 15.58
N PHE A 222 36.02 43.63 16.17
CA PHE A 222 37.10 44.28 15.43
C PHE A 222 37.79 43.29 14.48
N GLU A 223 38.16 42.10 14.95
CA GLU A 223 38.79 41.07 14.10
C GLU A 223 37.93 40.66 12.91
N LEU A 224 36.63 40.44 13.13
CA LEU A 224 35.69 40.04 12.08
C LEU A 224 35.47 41.17 11.07
N LEU A 225 35.26 42.40 11.54
CA LEU A 225 35.16 43.57 10.66
C LEU A 225 36.46 43.81 9.90
N PHE A 226 37.61 43.59 10.53
CA PHE A 226 38.92 43.73 9.89
C PHE A 226 39.13 42.67 8.79
N LYS A 227 38.64 41.43 8.99
CA LYS A 227 38.63 40.40 7.94
C LYS A 227 37.86 40.88 6.71
N ARG A 228 36.71 41.52 6.89
CA ARG A 228 35.92 42.13 5.79
C ARG A 228 36.63 43.35 5.19
N PHE A 229 37.18 44.24 6.01
CA PHE A 229 37.97 45.39 5.58
C PHE A 229 39.14 44.97 4.67
N LYS A 230 39.86 43.90 5.03
CA LYS A 230 40.96 43.36 4.23
C LYS A 230 40.54 42.89 2.84
N LEU A 231 39.30 42.45 2.64
CA LEU A 231 38.80 42.10 1.30
C LEU A 231 38.74 43.34 0.39
N ALA A 232 38.37 44.49 0.94
CA ALA A 232 38.35 45.76 0.21
C ALA A 232 39.75 46.40 0.12
N TYR A 233 40.59 46.21 1.15
CA TYR A 233 41.94 46.80 1.24
C TYR A 233 43.00 45.73 1.57
N PRO A 234 43.42 44.91 0.59
CA PRO A 234 44.33 43.77 0.82
C PRO A 234 45.73 44.14 1.28
N MET A 235 46.12 45.42 1.19
CA MET A 235 47.41 45.91 1.69
C MET A 235 47.49 46.01 3.21
N PHE A 236 46.40 45.79 3.94
CA PHE A 236 46.43 45.78 5.40
C PHE A 236 46.39 44.35 5.94
N ALA A 237 47.12 44.12 7.02
CA ALA A 237 47.11 42.86 7.75
C ALA A 237 47.18 43.13 9.26
N LEU A 238 46.55 42.27 10.05
CA LEU A 238 46.75 42.27 11.49
C LEU A 238 48.24 42.02 11.79
N GLN A 239 48.75 42.70 12.81
CA GLN A 239 50.15 42.60 13.20
C GLN A 239 50.45 41.20 13.73
N ALA A 240 51.53 40.58 13.25
CA ALA A 240 51.94 39.24 13.65
C ALA A 240 52.68 39.24 14.99
N VAL A 241 51.97 39.47 16.09
CA VAL A 241 52.51 39.47 17.46
C VAL A 241 52.16 38.17 18.17
N LYS A 242 53.12 37.59 18.90
CA LYS A 242 52.94 36.38 19.71
C LYS A 242 53.39 36.60 21.14
N VAL A 243 52.81 35.82 22.05
CA VAL A 243 53.29 35.73 23.43
C VAL A 243 54.72 35.15 23.41
N GLY A 244 55.63 35.78 24.15
CA GLY A 244 57.06 35.48 24.14
C GLY A 244 57.90 36.39 23.24
N ASP A 245 57.30 37.12 22.30
CA ASP A 245 58.04 38.11 21.50
C ASP A 245 58.56 39.25 22.38
N ASN A 246 59.67 39.88 21.99
CA ASN A 246 60.21 41.01 22.73
C ASN A 246 59.37 42.28 22.52
N PHE A 247 59.13 43.02 23.60
CA PHE A 247 58.50 44.32 23.52
C PHE A 247 59.35 45.31 22.69
N ASP A 248 58.67 46.08 21.84
CA ASP A 248 59.24 47.09 20.95
C ASP A 248 58.31 48.31 20.97
N THR A 249 58.83 49.48 21.31
CA THR A 249 58.05 50.71 21.45
C THR A 249 57.52 51.25 20.12
N GLN A 250 58.10 50.84 18.98
CA GLN A 250 57.62 51.20 17.65
C GLN A 250 56.47 50.31 17.19
N LEU A 251 56.42 49.08 17.69
CA LEU A 251 55.45 48.06 17.25
C LEU A 251 54.32 47.84 18.27
N HIS A 252 54.55 48.18 19.54
CA HIS A 252 53.67 47.78 20.64
C HIS A 252 53.35 48.94 21.58
N ILE A 253 52.13 48.94 22.11
CA ILE A 253 51.69 49.79 23.23
C ILE A 253 51.65 48.94 24.49
N LYS A 254 52.30 49.42 25.54
CA LYS A 254 52.26 48.80 26.86
C LYS A 254 50.93 49.08 27.55
N HIS A 255 50.25 48.04 28.02
CA HIS A 255 49.07 48.14 28.86
C HIS A 255 49.44 48.62 30.28
N ASN A 256 48.54 49.35 30.94
CA ASN A 256 48.76 49.95 32.27
C ASN A 256 49.09 48.93 33.38
N SER A 257 48.67 47.68 33.21
CA SER A 257 48.97 46.60 34.17
C SER A 257 50.42 46.09 34.10
N SER A 258 51.21 46.52 33.12
CA SER A 258 52.57 46.02 32.93
C SER A 258 53.54 46.73 33.87
N VAL A 259 54.09 45.98 34.82
CA VAL A 259 55.04 46.49 35.81
C VAL A 259 56.43 46.69 35.18
N LYS A 260 56.80 45.82 34.23
CA LYS A 260 58.12 45.84 33.58
C LYS A 260 58.18 46.92 32.49
N MET A 261 59.38 47.48 32.28
CA MET A 261 59.62 48.48 31.24
C MET A 261 60.00 47.86 29.89
N SER A 262 60.55 46.64 29.91
CA SER A 262 60.91 45.85 28.74
C SER A 262 60.93 44.36 29.12
N GLY A 263 60.87 43.49 28.11
CA GLY A 263 60.85 42.04 28.30
C GLY A 263 59.94 41.32 27.28
N PRO A 264 59.79 40.00 27.43
CA PRO A 264 58.91 39.22 26.59
C PRO A 264 57.44 39.55 26.87
N ILE A 265 56.62 39.56 25.82
CA ILE A 265 55.18 39.77 25.89
C ILE A 265 54.53 38.61 26.65
N SER A 266 53.80 38.92 27.72
CA SER A 266 53.06 37.94 28.53
C SER A 266 51.62 37.73 28.06
N SER A 267 50.97 38.78 27.53
CA SER A 267 49.64 38.64 26.91
C SER A 267 49.36 39.76 25.90
N ILE A 268 48.48 39.47 24.93
CA ILE A 268 48.03 40.43 23.92
C ILE A 268 46.59 40.83 24.27
N ARG A 269 46.34 42.12 24.46
CA ARG A 269 45.02 42.65 24.86
C ARG A 269 44.22 43.18 23.68
N LEU A 270 44.88 43.71 22.67
CA LEU A 270 44.27 44.13 21.41
C LEU A 270 45.31 44.02 20.30
N ILE A 271 44.94 43.40 19.19
CA ILE A 271 45.82 43.24 18.03
C ILE A 271 45.78 44.53 17.19
N GLY A 272 46.97 45.01 16.80
CA GLY A 272 47.17 46.10 15.88
C GLY A 272 47.13 45.67 14.42
N TYR A 273 47.37 46.60 13.49
CA TYR A 273 47.49 46.28 12.08
C TYR A 273 48.54 47.13 11.37
N VAL A 274 49.06 46.56 10.30
CA VAL A 274 50.18 47.09 9.50
C VAL A 274 49.77 47.22 8.05
N ASN A 275 50.44 48.11 7.33
CA ASN A 275 50.38 48.16 5.88
C ASN A 275 51.50 47.27 5.32
N THR A 276 51.15 46.17 4.67
CA THR A 276 52.09 45.19 4.12
C THR A 276 52.87 45.69 2.92
N LYS A 277 52.44 46.78 2.26
CA LYS A 277 53.20 47.40 1.15
C LYS A 277 54.31 48.33 1.63
N THR A 278 54.11 48.99 2.77
CA THR A 278 55.06 49.98 3.30
C THR A 278 55.78 49.50 4.55
N GLU A 279 55.39 48.34 5.08
CA GLU A 279 55.84 47.76 6.36
C GLU A 279 55.60 48.68 7.57
N LYS A 280 54.79 49.72 7.40
CA LYS A 280 54.46 50.67 8.47
C LYS A 280 53.36 50.10 9.37
N VAL A 281 53.61 50.16 10.67
CA VAL A 281 52.58 49.95 11.69
C VAL A 281 51.60 51.11 11.64
N ILE A 282 50.33 50.82 11.35
CA ILE A 282 49.28 51.83 11.31
C ILE A 282 48.70 52.00 12.71
N LYS A 283 48.36 50.89 13.34
CA LYS A 283 47.92 50.82 14.74
C LYS A 283 48.73 49.74 15.46
N PRO A 284 49.53 50.07 16.49
CA PRO A 284 50.38 49.11 17.20
C PRO A 284 49.59 48.26 18.20
N SER A 285 49.88 46.97 18.32
CA SER A 285 49.21 46.07 19.27
C SER A 285 49.36 46.50 20.73
N VAL A 286 48.30 46.35 21.53
CA VAL A 286 48.31 46.59 22.98
C VAL A 286 48.65 45.29 23.71
N ILE A 287 49.72 45.30 24.50
CA ILE A 287 50.30 44.11 25.12
C ILE A 287 50.53 44.30 26.62
N VAL A 288 50.69 43.19 27.34
CA VAL A 288 51.21 43.15 28.71
C VAL A 288 52.60 42.52 28.68
N ILE A 289 53.51 43.07 29.49
CA ILE A 289 54.87 42.56 29.74
C ILE A 289 54.93 41.97 31.14
#